data_AF-A0A2A4R1F3-F1
#
_entry.id   AF-A0A2A4R1F3-F1
#
_cell.length_a   1.000
_cell.length_b   1.000
_cell.length_c   1.000
_cell.angle_alpha   90.00
_cell.angle_beta   90.00
_cell.angle_gamma   90.00
#
_symmetry.space_group_name_H-M   'P 1'
#
loop_
_entity.id
_entity.type
_entity.pdbx_description
1 polymer ?
#
loop_
_entity_poly.entity_id
_entity_poly.type
_entity_poly.pdbx_seq_one_letter_code
_entity_poly.pdbx_strand_id
1 'polypeptide(L)' 'MAFNKKKQNMIKRNLSSILIIIAMIINILNFDFSNFNIESKKTWLFLGASIIIIASVILVFYKKKKTTI' A
#
# COMPACT_ATOMS: atom_id res chain seq x y z
N MET A 1 10.14 31.59 -6.06
CA MET A 1 10.62 30.31 -6.67
C MET A 1 10.40 29.06 -5.80
N ALA A 2 10.39 29.14 -4.47
CA ALA A 2 10.24 27.97 -3.56
C ALA A 2 8.87 27.23 -3.64
N PHE A 3 7.80 27.92 -4.00
CA PHE A 3 6.43 27.35 -4.04
C PHE A 3 6.27 26.26 -5.11
N ASN A 4 6.93 26.41 -6.27
CA ASN A 4 6.87 25.45 -7.37
C ASN A 4 7.63 24.14 -7.02
N LYS A 5 8.79 24.27 -6.35
CA LYS A 5 9.58 23.12 -5.89
C LYS A 5 8.85 22.28 -4.84
N LYS A 6 8.13 22.92 -3.92
CA LYS A 6 7.31 22.24 -2.89
C LYS A 6 6.14 21.46 -3.50
N LYS A 7 5.48 22.03 -4.53
CA LYS A 7 4.37 21.39 -5.25
C LYS A 7 4.84 20.17 -6.06
N GLN A 8 5.97 20.27 -6.76
CA GLN A 8 6.57 19.10 -7.43
C GLN A 8 6.97 17.98 -6.46
N ASN A 9 7.44 18.32 -5.26
CA ASN A 9 7.81 17.33 -4.24
C ASN A 9 6.59 16.58 -3.69
N MET A 10 5.42 17.22 -3.57
CA MET A 10 4.20 16.53 -3.13
C MET A 10 3.68 15.55 -4.18
N ILE A 11 3.77 15.90 -5.47
CA ILE A 11 3.31 15.04 -6.57
C ILE A 11 4.19 13.78 -6.68
N LYS A 12 5.52 13.94 -6.65
CA LYS A 12 6.46 12.80 -6.73
C LYS A 12 6.29 11.79 -5.59
N ARG A 13 6.02 12.29 -4.37
CA ARG A 13 5.81 11.44 -3.18
C ARG A 13 4.50 10.64 -3.24
N ASN A 14 3.44 11.23 -3.79
CA ASN A 14 2.15 10.53 -3.93
C ASN A 14 2.22 9.41 -4.98
N LEU A 15 2.94 9.62 -6.08
CA LEU A 15 3.08 8.60 -7.13
C LEU A 15 3.83 7.35 -6.63
N SER A 16 4.92 7.53 -5.87
CA SER A 16 5.66 6.41 -5.29
C SER A 16 4.77 5.57 -4.35
N SER A 17 3.93 6.22 -3.56
CA SER A 17 2.99 5.52 -2.66
C SER A 17 1.97 4.70 -3.45
N ILE A 18 1.44 5.26 -4.55
CA ILE A 18 0.50 4.55 -5.44
C ILE A 18 1.17 3.33 -6.09
N LEU A 19 2.41 3.48 -6.57
CA LEU A 19 3.18 2.37 -7.18
C LEU A 19 3.43 1.23 -6.19
N ILE A 20 3.73 1.54 -4.93
CA ILE A 20 3.90 0.54 -3.87
C ILE A 20 2.59 -0.23 -3.63
N ILE A 21 1.45 0.48 -3.57
CA ILE A 21 0.14 -0.16 -3.39
C ILE A 21 -0.17 -1.10 -4.56
N ILE A 22 0.08 -0.68 -5.80
CA ILE A 22 -0.13 -1.50 -7.00
C ILE A 22 0.77 -2.74 -6.97
N ALA A 23 2.05 -2.60 -6.64
CA ALA A 23 2.98 -3.73 -6.54
C ALA A 23 2.54 -4.77 -5.50
N MET A 24 2.02 -4.31 -4.35
CA MET A 24 1.48 -5.19 -3.31
C MET A 24 0.22 -5.94 -3.76
N ILE A 25 -0.68 -5.27 -4.49
CA ILE A 25 -1.87 -5.92 -5.07
C ILE A 25 -1.45 -6.99 -6.08
N ILE A 26 -0.47 -6.73 -6.94
CA ILE A 26 0.04 -7.71 -7.91
C ILE A 26 0.61 -8.94 -7.18
N ASN A 27 1.37 -8.76 -6.10
CA ASN A 27 1.89 -9.87 -5.30
C ASN A 27 0.77 -10.75 -4.71
N ILE A 28 -0.35 -10.15 -4.29
CA ILE A 28 -1.50 -10.87 -3.77
C ILE A 28 -2.22 -11.64 -4.88
N LEU A 29 -2.46 -11.00 -6.03
CA LEU A 29 -3.14 -11.63 -7.17
C LEU A 29 -2.33 -12.75 -7.80
N ASN A 30 -1.00 -12.67 -7.73
CA ASN A 30 -0.09 -13.68 -8.26
C ASN A 30 0.23 -14.80 -7.24
N PHE A 31 -0.37 -14.77 -6.05
CA PHE A 31 -0.16 -15.80 -5.05
C PHE A 31 -1.01 -17.03 -5.35
N ASP A 32 -0.36 -18.17 -5.52
CA ASP A 32 -1.01 -19.45 -5.73
C ASP A 32 -1.23 -20.15 -4.38
N PHE A 33 -2.49 -20.20 -3.95
CA PHE A 33 -2.90 -20.83 -2.70
C PHE A 33 -2.69 -22.35 -2.68
N SER A 34 -2.59 -23.01 -3.83
CA SER A 34 -2.31 -24.46 -3.87
C SER A 34 -0.91 -24.79 -3.38
N ASN A 35 0.02 -23.84 -3.48
CA ASN A 35 1.41 -23.94 -3.03
C ASN A 35 1.64 -23.26 -1.66
N PHE A 36 0.58 -23.12 -0.85
CA PHE A 36 0.69 -22.50 0.46
C PHE A 36 1.59 -23.32 1.39
N ASN A 37 2.72 -22.71 1.79
CA ASN A 37 3.62 -23.23 2.80
C ASN A 37 4.07 -22.09 3.71
N ILE A 38 3.92 -22.22 5.02
CA ILE A 38 4.24 -21.18 6.01
C ILE A 38 5.74 -20.82 6.04
N GLU A 39 6.61 -21.76 5.66
CA GLU A 39 8.06 -21.55 5.60
C GLU A 39 8.49 -20.86 4.29
N SER A 40 7.60 -20.79 3.30
CA SER A 40 7.91 -20.19 2.01
C SER A 40 7.97 -18.67 2.09
N LYS A 41 9.04 -18.10 1.53
CA LYS A 41 9.21 -16.65 1.39
C LYS A 41 8.04 -15.99 0.64
N LYS A 42 7.42 -16.69 -0.31
CA LYS A 42 6.28 -16.18 -1.09
C LYS A 42 5.04 -15.98 -0.21
N THR A 43 4.79 -16.92 0.71
CA THR A 43 3.69 -16.84 1.67
C THR A 43 3.87 -15.66 2.63
N TRP A 44 5.09 -15.41 3.08
CA TRP A 44 5.41 -14.24 3.90
C TRP A 44 5.23 -12.92 3.16
N LEU A 45 5.62 -12.86 1.88
CA LEU A 45 5.36 -11.69 1.04
C LEU A 45 3.86 -11.44 0.85
N PHE A 46 3.07 -12.50 0.63
CA PHE A 46 1.62 -12.43 0.54
C PHE A 46 0.98 -11.93 1.85
N LEU A 47 1.40 -12.48 2.99
CA LEU A 47 0.91 -12.07 4.31
C LEU A 47 1.26 -10.60 4.61
N GLY A 48 2.50 -10.20 4.35
CA GLY A 48 2.95 -8.82 4.52
C GLY A 48 2.18 -7.84 3.64
N ALA A 49 1.99 -8.18 2.35
CA ALA A 49 1.18 -7.37 1.43
C ALA A 49 -0.27 -7.23 1.92
N SER A 50 -0.86 -8.33 2.41
CA SER A 50 -2.24 -8.34 2.92
C SER A 50 -2.43 -7.40 4.12
N ILE A 51 -1.48 -7.43 5.07
CA ILE A 51 -1.50 -6.54 6.24
C ILE A 51 -1.42 -5.06 5.83
N ILE A 52 -0.54 -4.73 4.86
CA ILE A 52 -0.35 -3.35 4.38
C ILE A 52 -1.62 -2.82 3.71
N ILE A 53 -2.33 -3.65 2.94
CA ILE A 53 -3.60 -3.26 2.33
C ILE A 53 -4.66 -3.00 3.41
N ILE A 54 -4.79 -3.90 4.38
CA ILE A 54 -5.75 -3.73 5.49
C ILE A 54 -5.46 -2.44 6.26
N ALA A 55 -4.20 -2.20 6.63
CA ALA A 55 -3.79 -0.97 7.32
C ALA A 55 -4.10 0.29 6.48
N SER A 56 -3.86 0.24 5.18
CA SER A 56 -4.16 1.34 4.26
C SER A 56 -5.65 1.65 4.20
N VAL A 57 -6.48 0.62 4.12
CA VAL A 57 -7.96 0.75 4.13
C VAL A 57 -8.43 1.35 5.46
N ILE A 58 -7.95 0.82 6.58
CA ILE A 58 -8.26 1.34 7.94
C ILE A 58 -7.90 2.83 8.04
N LEU A 59 -6.70 3.22 7.61
CA LEU A 59 -6.23 4.60 7.65
C LEU A 59 -7.15 5.55 6.86
N VAL A 60 -7.62 5.12 5.69
CA VAL A 60 -8.58 5.89 4.87
C VAL A 60 -9.90 6.09 5.63
N PHE A 61 -10.43 5.04 6.28
CA PHE A 61 -11.66 5.14 7.06
C PHE A 61 -11.53 6.03 8.30
N TYR A 62 -10.44 5.89 9.06
CA TYR A 62 -10.18 6.71 10.26
C TYR A 62 -10.02 8.20 9.91
N LYS A 63 -9.33 8.50 8.80
CA LYS A 63 -9.15 9.89 8.36
C LYS A 63 -10.50 10.55 8.03
N LYS A 64 -11.44 9.81 7.44
CA LYS A 64 -12.78 10.30 7.11
C LYS A 64 -13.56 10.72 8.37
N LYS A 65 -13.37 10.02 9.50
CA LYS A 65 -14.05 10.33 10.78
C LYS A 65 -13.53 11.62 11.44
N LYS A 66 -12.26 11.97 11.23
CA LYS A 66 -11.63 13.16 11.85
C LYS A 66 -11.93 14.47 11.11
N THR A 67 -12.41 14.42 9.87
CA THR A 67 -12.77 15.62 9.07
C THR A 67 -14.25 16.03 9.23
N THR A 68 -15.06 15.22 9.93
CA THR A 68 -16.49 15.47 10.16
C THR A 68 -16.80 15.94 11.59
N ILE A 69 -15.77 16.13 12.43
CA ILE A 69 -15.89 16.72 13.78
C ILE A 69 -15.21 18.08 13.76
#